data_AF-A0A7L8AI52-F1
#
_entry.id   AF-A0A7L8AI52-F1
#
_cell.length_a   1.000
_cell.length_b   1.000
_cell.length_c   1.000
_cell.angle_alpha   90.00
_cell.angle_beta   90.00
_cell.angle_gamma   90.00
#
_symmetry.space_group_name_H-M   'P 1'
#
loop_
_entity.id
_entity.type
_entity.pdbx_description
1 polymer ?
#
loop_
_entity_poly.entity_id
_entity_poly.type
_entity_poly.pdbx_seq_one_letter_code
_entity_poly.pdbx_strand_id
1 'polypeptide(L)'
;MKILISILVIGIAIYIANKENGNPLKNLNTLRKEKTSAKEFLKTIESLDYFKYANEKDIEKLKKNHLESFDSEGSWGGVWDDETNLPLDYRYYFCDGENVFEQGGFKEMLNEFSGTFEKIGFKLKIGNHFEEWDSKNEWLNHRITVNETEYIIFKNFKGYGWGEAVQRLAEILNEELEKQNIEERIYLISGGNDGSLIFLDNELYKYFYKTFTDPEWKPLEVKEWVKVMGIKKMKLE
;
A
#
# COMPACT_ATOMS: atom_id res chain seq x y z
N MET A 1 32.42 43.83 -36.44
CA MET A 1 31.53 43.62 -35.28
C MET A 1 30.19 42.91 -35.60
N LYS A 2 29.92 42.48 -36.84
CA LYS A 2 28.72 41.66 -37.15
C LYS A 2 29.00 40.16 -37.35
N ILE A 3 30.26 39.75 -37.57
CA ILE A 3 30.64 38.34 -37.77
C ILE A 3 30.88 37.60 -36.44
N LEU A 4 31.33 38.29 -35.39
CA LEU A 4 31.52 37.68 -34.06
C LEU A 4 30.21 37.35 -33.32
N ILE A 5 29.12 38.06 -33.62
CA ILE A 5 27.81 37.78 -32.98
C ILE A 5 27.17 36.53 -33.59
N SER A 6 27.38 36.26 -34.87
CA SER A 6 26.82 35.09 -35.57
C SER A 6 27.43 33.77 -35.09
N ILE A 7 28.73 33.75 -34.76
CA ILE A 7 29.42 32.54 -34.27
C ILE A 7 28.98 32.21 -32.83
N LEU A 8 28.70 33.23 -32.01
CA LEU A 8 28.24 33.04 -30.64
C LEU A 8 26.81 32.45 -30.59
N VAL A 9 25.92 32.87 -31.50
CA VAL A 9 24.55 32.34 -31.60
C VAL A 9 24.52 30.90 -32.12
N ILE A 10 25.39 30.55 -33.08
CA ILE A 10 25.52 29.17 -33.57
C ILE A 10 26.12 28.26 -32.49
N GLY A 11 27.11 28.74 -31.74
CA GLY A 11 27.70 28.01 -30.61
C GLY A 11 26.69 27.70 -29.49
N ILE A 12 25.81 28.65 -29.17
CA ILE A 12 24.74 28.46 -28.17
C ILE A 12 23.66 27.51 -28.71
N ALA A 13 23.27 27.62 -29.98
CA ALA A 13 22.29 26.72 -30.59
C ALA A 13 22.80 25.26 -30.65
N ILE A 14 24.08 25.04 -30.98
CA ILE A 14 24.71 23.70 -30.97
C ILE A 14 24.87 23.19 -29.53
N TYR A 15 25.17 24.05 -28.56
CA TYR A 15 25.25 23.66 -27.14
C TYR A 15 23.87 23.27 -26.57
N ILE A 16 22.80 23.99 -26.93
CA ILE A 16 21.42 23.64 -26.54
C ILE A 16 20.99 22.33 -27.23
N ALA A 17 21.26 22.17 -28.53
CA ALA A 17 20.94 20.95 -29.27
C ALA A 17 21.74 19.72 -28.78
N ASN A 18 22.98 19.91 -28.32
CA ASN A 18 23.79 18.83 -27.74
C ASN A 18 23.45 18.54 -26.27
N LYS A 19 22.88 19.49 -25.52
CA LYS A 19 22.34 19.24 -24.18
C LYS A 19 21.02 18.45 -24.24
N GLU A 20 20.26 18.54 -25.34
CA GLU A 20 19.06 17.74 -25.57
C GLU A 20 19.33 16.29 -26.02
N ASN A 21 20.56 15.97 -26.48
CA ASN A 21 20.93 14.64 -26.98
C ASN A 21 21.82 13.80 -26.04
N GLY A 22 21.77 14.06 -24.74
CA GLY A 22 22.54 13.31 -23.77
C GLY A 22 21.89 13.22 -22.40
N ASN A 23 20.63 12.79 -22.33
CA ASN A 23 20.03 12.40 -21.06
C ASN A 23 20.17 10.87 -20.89
N PRO A 24 21.02 10.36 -19.96
CA PRO A 24 21.14 8.92 -19.69
C PRO A 24 19.81 8.31 -19.23
N LEU A 25 18.86 9.13 -18.78
CA LEU A 25 17.51 8.73 -18.38
C LEU A 25 16.58 8.40 -19.55
N LYS A 26 16.84 8.89 -20.78
CA LYS A 26 16.00 8.54 -21.94
C LYS A 26 16.27 7.12 -22.46
N ASN A 27 17.48 6.60 -22.24
CA ASN A 27 17.87 5.24 -22.64
C ASN A 27 17.56 4.16 -21.58
N LEU A 28 17.03 4.54 -20.41
CA LEU A 28 16.40 3.60 -19.47
C LEU A 28 14.94 3.31 -19.84
N ASN A 29 14.30 4.18 -20.63
CA ASN A 29 12.92 4.03 -21.08
C ASN A 29 12.78 3.27 -22.41
N THR A 30 13.89 2.80 -23.01
CA THR A 30 13.91 2.03 -24.27
C THR A 30 14.27 0.56 -24.11
N LEU A 31 14.43 0.07 -22.87
CA LEU A 31 14.02 -1.30 -22.58
C LEU A 31 12.49 -1.25 -22.48
N ARG A 32 11.79 -1.60 -23.56
CA ARG A 32 10.37 -2.00 -23.44
C ARG A 32 10.35 -3.06 -22.34
N LYS A 33 10.00 -2.66 -21.11
CA LYS A 33 9.63 -3.59 -20.05
C LYS A 33 8.45 -4.33 -20.67
N GLU A 34 8.65 -5.57 -21.12
CA GLU A 34 7.56 -6.34 -21.69
C GLU A 34 6.42 -6.29 -20.67
N LYS A 35 5.29 -5.70 -21.07
CA LYS A 35 4.11 -5.57 -20.20
C LYS A 35 3.70 -7.00 -19.87
N THR A 36 3.88 -7.41 -18.62
CA THR A 36 3.49 -8.74 -18.14
C THR A 36 2.05 -8.99 -18.56
N SER A 37 1.79 -10.13 -19.20
CA SER A 37 0.42 -10.46 -19.60
C SER A 37 -0.39 -10.92 -18.39
N ALA A 38 -1.71 -10.72 -18.39
CA ALA A 38 -2.59 -11.20 -17.31
C ALA A 38 -2.42 -12.72 -17.04
N LYS A 39 -2.19 -13.52 -18.10
CA LYS A 39 -1.93 -14.97 -17.98
C LYS A 39 -0.61 -15.29 -17.30
N GLU A 40 0.45 -14.57 -17.66
CA GLU A 40 1.77 -14.72 -17.04
C GLU A 40 1.73 -14.29 -15.57
N PHE A 41 1.04 -13.18 -15.30
CA PHE A 41 0.81 -12.70 -13.96
C PHE A 41 0.09 -13.74 -13.09
N LEU A 42 -1.07 -14.22 -13.54
CA LEU A 42 -1.85 -15.21 -12.81
C LEU A 42 -1.03 -16.49 -12.57
N LYS A 43 -0.35 -17.00 -13.61
CA LYS A 43 0.49 -18.19 -13.49
C LYS A 43 1.59 -18.01 -12.44
N THR A 44 2.18 -16.81 -12.37
CA THR A 44 3.27 -16.53 -11.44
C THR A 44 2.76 -16.45 -10.01
N ILE A 45 1.69 -15.69 -9.74
CA ILE A 45 1.13 -15.62 -8.37
C ILE A 45 0.61 -16.98 -7.90
N GLU A 46 0.07 -17.80 -8.80
CA GLU A 46 -0.34 -19.17 -8.48
C GLU A 46 0.87 -20.04 -8.10
N SER A 47 1.99 -19.94 -8.82
CA SER A 47 3.23 -20.64 -8.46
C SER A 47 3.89 -20.15 -7.17
N LEU A 48 3.48 -18.97 -6.69
CA LEU A 48 3.89 -18.37 -5.41
C LEU A 48 2.83 -18.57 -4.33
N ASP A 49 1.90 -19.52 -4.52
CA ASP A 49 0.87 -19.88 -3.54
C ASP A 49 -0.02 -18.70 -3.08
N TYR A 50 -0.30 -17.75 -3.98
CA TYR A 50 -1.18 -16.61 -3.67
C TYR A 50 -2.54 -17.08 -3.13
N PHE A 51 -3.14 -18.12 -3.72
CA PHE A 51 -4.46 -18.61 -3.34
C PHE A 51 -4.48 -19.54 -2.11
N LYS A 52 -3.36 -19.71 -1.38
CA LYS A 52 -3.25 -20.66 -0.26
C LYS A 52 -4.25 -20.45 0.88
N TYR A 53 -4.81 -19.25 1.01
CA TYR A 53 -5.79 -18.91 2.05
C TYR A 53 -7.25 -18.90 1.56
N ALA A 54 -7.46 -18.85 0.25
CA ALA A 54 -8.80 -18.85 -0.33
C ALA A 54 -9.50 -20.19 -0.08
N ASN A 55 -10.83 -20.16 0.01
CA ASN A 55 -11.59 -21.41 0.01
C ASN A 55 -11.54 -22.04 -1.38
N GLU A 56 -11.42 -23.37 -1.44
CA GLU A 56 -11.27 -24.11 -2.70
C GLU A 56 -12.39 -23.80 -3.72
N LYS A 57 -13.63 -23.63 -3.23
CA LYS A 57 -14.80 -23.28 -4.05
C LYS A 57 -14.67 -21.92 -4.77
N ASP A 58 -13.85 -21.02 -4.24
CA ASP A 58 -13.73 -19.62 -4.70
C ASP A 58 -12.51 -19.42 -5.62
N ILE A 59 -11.58 -20.38 -5.68
CA ILE A 59 -10.32 -20.25 -6.44
C ILE A 59 -10.56 -19.98 -7.93
N GLU A 60 -11.47 -20.69 -8.58
CA GLU A 60 -11.74 -20.47 -10.02
C GLU A 60 -12.40 -19.11 -10.28
N LYS A 61 -13.24 -18.63 -9.35
CA LYS A 61 -13.82 -17.27 -9.42
C LYS A 61 -12.73 -16.21 -9.31
N LEU A 62 -11.81 -16.37 -8.35
CA LEU A 62 -10.65 -15.49 -8.15
C LEU A 62 -9.75 -15.44 -9.38
N LYS A 63 -9.32 -16.60 -9.89
CA LYS A 63 -8.48 -16.71 -11.10
C LYS A 63 -9.11 -16.02 -12.31
N LYS A 64 -10.41 -16.28 -12.55
CA LYS A 64 -11.13 -15.65 -13.65
C LYS A 64 -11.17 -14.14 -13.51
N ASN A 65 -11.51 -13.63 -12.32
CA ASN A 65 -11.56 -12.19 -12.09
C ASN A 65 -10.18 -11.55 -12.35
N HIS A 66 -9.11 -12.09 -11.78
CA HIS A 66 -7.76 -11.53 -11.96
C HIS A 66 -7.29 -11.57 -13.43
N LEU A 67 -7.72 -12.55 -14.22
CA LEU A 67 -7.44 -12.54 -15.67
C LEU A 67 -8.16 -11.42 -16.42
N GLU A 68 -9.39 -11.10 -15.99
CA GLU A 68 -10.25 -10.09 -16.64
C GLU A 68 -9.93 -8.66 -16.18
N SER A 69 -9.50 -8.49 -14.92
CA SER A 69 -9.28 -7.19 -14.29
C SER A 69 -7.81 -6.73 -14.26
N PHE A 70 -6.85 -7.59 -14.62
CA PHE A 70 -5.43 -7.25 -14.54
C PHE A 70 -5.05 -6.05 -15.43
N ASP A 71 -4.53 -5.02 -14.78
CA ASP A 71 -3.83 -3.91 -15.41
C ASP A 71 -2.58 -3.55 -14.61
N SER A 72 -1.40 -3.68 -15.21
CA SER A 72 -0.12 -3.34 -14.56
C SER A 72 0.07 -1.84 -14.32
N GLU A 73 -0.76 -1.00 -14.94
CA GLU A 73 -0.81 0.45 -14.73
C GLU A 73 -1.97 0.85 -13.81
N GLY A 74 -2.80 -0.10 -13.38
CA GLY A 74 -3.97 0.13 -12.54
C GLY A 74 -3.85 -0.50 -11.16
N SER A 75 -5.01 -0.62 -10.49
CA SER A 75 -5.12 -1.22 -9.18
C SER A 75 -5.18 -2.74 -9.22
N TRP A 76 -4.73 -3.36 -8.14
CA TRP A 76 -5.06 -4.76 -7.89
C TRP A 76 -6.54 -4.88 -7.52
N GLY A 77 -7.29 -5.66 -8.30
CA GLY A 77 -8.69 -5.94 -8.03
C GLY A 77 -8.85 -7.09 -7.04
N GLY A 78 -9.43 -6.82 -5.88
CA GLY A 78 -9.92 -7.87 -4.99
C GLY A 78 -11.19 -8.54 -5.53
N VAL A 79 -11.59 -9.65 -4.90
CA VAL A 79 -12.91 -10.25 -5.10
C VAL A 79 -13.52 -10.47 -3.74
N TRP A 80 -14.73 -9.97 -3.53
CA TRP A 80 -15.42 -10.01 -2.25
C TRP A 80 -16.54 -11.05 -2.25
N ASP A 81 -16.83 -11.50 -1.05
CA ASP A 81 -18.03 -12.25 -0.74
C ASP A 81 -19.21 -11.28 -0.61
N ASP A 82 -20.28 -11.52 -1.38
CA ASP A 82 -21.41 -10.58 -1.46
C ASP A 82 -22.24 -10.52 -0.16
N GLU A 83 -22.13 -11.54 0.71
CA GLU A 83 -22.89 -11.60 1.97
C GLU A 83 -22.14 -10.94 3.13
N THR A 84 -20.83 -11.17 3.21
CA THR A 84 -19.98 -10.68 4.32
C THR A 84 -19.19 -9.43 3.99
N ASN A 85 -19.08 -9.07 2.70
CA ASN A 85 -18.24 -7.99 2.19
C ASN A 85 -16.75 -8.14 2.56
N LEU A 86 -16.30 -9.38 2.82
CA LEU A 86 -14.91 -9.72 3.10
C LEU A 86 -14.23 -10.29 1.85
N PRO A 87 -12.91 -10.14 1.69
CA PRO A 87 -12.20 -10.67 0.53
C PRO A 87 -12.16 -12.19 0.53
N LEU A 88 -12.44 -12.79 -0.63
CA LEU A 88 -12.41 -14.24 -0.83
C LEU A 88 -10.99 -14.83 -0.78
N ASP A 89 -9.97 -13.99 -1.02
CA ASP A 89 -8.57 -14.40 -0.99
C ASP A 89 -7.90 -14.27 0.39
N TYR A 90 -8.56 -13.61 1.35
CA TYR A 90 -8.00 -13.29 2.67
C TYR A 90 -6.64 -12.56 2.57
N ARG A 91 -6.48 -11.69 1.57
CA ARG A 91 -5.25 -10.91 1.37
C ARG A 91 -5.53 -9.46 1.08
N TYR A 92 -6.44 -9.14 0.16
CA TYR A 92 -6.67 -7.76 -0.28
C TYR A 92 -7.86 -7.13 0.42
N TYR A 93 -7.63 -6.08 1.20
CA TYR A 93 -8.68 -5.38 1.92
C TYR A 93 -8.80 -3.94 1.46
N PHE A 94 -10.04 -3.49 1.33
CA PHE A 94 -10.32 -2.07 1.32
C PHE A 94 -9.95 -1.49 2.70
N CYS A 95 -9.36 -0.31 2.72
CA CYS A 95 -8.82 0.32 3.92
C CYS A 95 -9.03 1.82 3.79
N ASP A 96 -10.30 2.21 3.87
CA ASP A 96 -10.74 3.61 3.82
C ASP A 96 -10.14 4.39 5.00
N GLY A 97 -9.27 5.35 4.69
CA GLY A 97 -8.58 6.15 5.69
C GLY A 97 -9.51 7.00 6.55
N GLU A 98 -10.66 7.42 6.02
CA GLU A 98 -11.70 8.11 6.81
C GLU A 98 -12.22 7.16 7.87
N ASN A 99 -12.67 5.97 7.47
CA ASN A 99 -13.19 4.98 8.41
C ASN A 99 -12.14 4.58 9.44
N VAL A 100 -10.86 4.34 9.05
CA VAL A 100 -9.81 3.97 10.01
C VAL A 100 -9.56 5.08 11.05
N PHE A 101 -9.70 6.34 10.66
CA PHE A 101 -9.50 7.50 11.53
C PHE A 101 -10.69 7.77 12.46
N GLU A 102 -11.91 7.53 11.99
CA GLU A 102 -13.12 7.78 12.76
C GLU A 102 -13.30 6.85 13.97
N GLN A 103 -14.16 7.29 14.88
CA GLN A 103 -14.31 6.67 16.20
C GLN A 103 -14.57 5.16 16.10
N GLY A 104 -13.63 4.37 16.60
CA GLY A 104 -13.73 2.90 16.63
C GLY A 104 -13.29 2.18 15.35
N GLY A 105 -13.14 2.88 14.23
CA GLY A 105 -12.85 2.24 12.94
C GLY A 105 -11.51 1.53 12.88
N PHE A 106 -10.51 1.99 13.64
CA PHE A 106 -9.25 1.25 13.82
C PHE A 106 -9.47 -0.18 14.33
N LYS A 107 -10.39 -0.37 15.30
CA LYS A 107 -10.73 -1.72 15.80
C LYS A 107 -11.60 -2.50 14.84
N GLU A 108 -12.46 -1.84 14.08
CA GLU A 108 -13.29 -2.48 13.06
C GLU A 108 -12.40 -3.10 11.98
N MET A 109 -11.39 -2.38 11.50
CA MET A 109 -10.39 -2.95 10.57
C MET A 109 -9.70 -4.19 11.14
N LEU A 110 -9.29 -4.16 12.42
CA LEU A 110 -8.69 -5.34 13.07
C LEU A 110 -9.64 -6.54 13.11
N ASN A 111 -10.94 -6.29 13.24
CA ASN A 111 -11.96 -7.33 13.22
C ASN A 111 -12.20 -7.88 11.80
N GLU A 112 -12.18 -7.03 10.77
CA GLU A 112 -12.28 -7.47 9.37
C GLU A 112 -11.10 -8.37 8.97
N PHE A 113 -9.92 -8.13 9.53
CA PHE A 113 -8.73 -8.95 9.27
C PHE A 113 -8.74 -10.30 10.02
N SER A 114 -9.70 -10.55 10.90
CA SER A 114 -9.74 -11.75 11.76
C SER A 114 -9.60 -13.06 10.97
N GLY A 115 -10.29 -13.18 9.83
CA GLY A 115 -10.19 -14.35 8.95
C GLY A 115 -8.76 -14.54 8.41
N THR A 116 -8.11 -13.45 7.98
CA THR A 116 -6.70 -13.51 7.54
C THR A 116 -5.77 -13.87 8.70
N PHE A 117 -5.99 -13.29 9.88
CA PHE A 117 -5.18 -13.59 11.08
C PHE A 117 -5.23 -15.07 11.46
N GLU A 118 -6.41 -15.69 11.40
CA GLU A 118 -6.55 -17.13 11.60
C GLU A 118 -5.74 -17.93 10.57
N LYS A 119 -5.85 -17.58 9.29
CA LYS A 119 -5.18 -18.28 8.17
C LYS A 119 -3.65 -18.16 8.20
N ILE A 120 -3.12 -16.99 8.56
CA ILE A 120 -1.67 -16.77 8.69
C ILE A 120 -1.13 -17.24 10.05
N GLY A 121 -2.00 -17.65 10.99
CA GLY A 121 -1.61 -18.09 12.32
C GLY A 121 -1.24 -16.96 13.29
N PHE A 122 -1.61 -15.71 12.98
CA PHE A 122 -1.38 -14.56 13.84
C PHE A 122 -2.36 -14.53 15.00
N LYS A 123 -1.83 -14.47 16.23
CA LYS A 123 -2.65 -14.42 17.44
C LYS A 123 -2.79 -12.98 17.91
N LEU A 124 -3.89 -12.33 17.55
CA LEU A 124 -4.20 -10.98 18.01
C LEU A 124 -4.85 -10.99 19.40
N LYS A 125 -4.31 -10.18 20.31
CA LYS A 125 -4.95 -9.82 21.58
C LYS A 125 -5.04 -8.30 21.70
N ILE A 126 -6.26 -7.80 21.89
CA ILE A 126 -6.50 -6.38 22.16
C ILE A 126 -6.69 -6.18 23.66
N GLY A 127 -5.88 -5.31 24.24
CA GLY A 127 -5.98 -4.87 25.63
C GLY A 127 -6.71 -3.53 25.73
N ASN A 128 -6.12 -2.60 26.48
CA ASN A 128 -6.68 -1.26 26.65
C ASN A 128 -6.78 -0.54 25.30
N HIS A 129 -7.90 0.11 25.04
CA HIS A 129 -8.09 1.01 23.91
C HIS A 129 -8.64 2.32 24.47
N PHE A 130 -7.95 3.40 24.16
CA PHE A 130 -8.28 4.74 24.60
C PHE A 130 -8.34 5.64 23.39
N GLU A 131 -9.44 6.34 23.21
CA GLU A 131 -9.67 7.25 22.10
C GLU A 131 -10.54 8.41 22.58
N GLU A 132 -9.97 9.60 22.65
CA GLU A 132 -10.61 10.77 23.23
C GLU A 132 -10.32 12.04 22.44
N TRP A 133 -11.39 12.73 22.07
CA TRP A 133 -11.34 14.08 21.51
C TRP A 133 -11.40 15.12 22.62
N ASP A 134 -10.37 15.96 22.72
CA ASP A 134 -10.36 17.12 23.61
C ASP A 134 -11.02 18.30 22.89
N SER A 135 -12.25 18.62 23.29
CA SER A 135 -13.01 19.73 22.70
C SER A 135 -12.43 21.12 22.99
N LYS A 136 -11.62 21.27 24.05
CA LYS A 136 -11.02 22.55 24.43
C LYS A 136 -9.77 22.84 23.59
N ASN A 137 -8.93 21.83 23.38
CA ASN A 137 -7.68 21.97 22.64
C ASN A 137 -7.81 21.60 21.15
N GLU A 138 -8.95 21.00 20.77
CA GLU A 138 -9.26 20.51 19.43
C GLU A 138 -8.20 19.52 18.94
N TRP A 139 -7.99 18.44 19.71
CA TRP A 139 -7.08 17.38 19.33
C TRP A 139 -7.59 15.98 19.66
N LEU A 140 -7.05 14.98 18.98
CA LEU A 140 -7.29 13.57 19.23
C LEU A 140 -6.11 12.94 19.97
N ASN A 141 -6.41 12.17 21.01
CA ASN A 141 -5.49 11.22 21.61
C ASN A 141 -6.04 9.80 21.43
N HIS A 142 -5.22 8.90 20.88
CA HIS A 142 -5.62 7.53 20.57
C HIS A 142 -4.46 6.57 20.85
N ARG A 143 -4.74 5.55 21.67
CA ARG A 143 -3.79 4.49 22.03
C ARG A 143 -4.48 3.15 22.06
N ILE A 144 -3.73 2.10 21.75
CA ILE A 144 -4.22 0.72 21.79
C ILE A 144 -3.13 -0.20 22.31
N THR A 145 -3.49 -1.17 23.14
CA THR A 145 -2.61 -2.27 23.53
C THR A 145 -2.86 -3.45 22.59
N VAL A 146 -1.83 -3.87 21.86
CA VAL A 146 -1.84 -5.06 21.01
C VAL A 146 -0.77 -6.03 21.51
N ASN A 147 -1.16 -7.27 21.82
CA ASN A 147 -0.28 -8.32 22.34
C ASN A 147 0.68 -7.82 23.43
N GLU A 148 0.11 -7.18 24.47
CA GLU A 148 0.85 -6.65 25.63
C GLU A 148 1.72 -5.41 25.34
N THR A 149 1.83 -4.95 24.10
CA THR A 149 2.51 -3.70 23.73
C THR A 149 1.51 -2.55 23.62
N GLU A 150 1.70 -1.47 24.38
CA GLU A 150 0.93 -0.22 24.18
C GLU A 150 1.51 0.57 23.01
N TYR A 151 0.64 0.93 22.06
CA TYR A 151 0.96 1.77 20.91
C TYR A 151 0.22 3.09 20.99
N ILE A 152 0.95 4.17 20.70
CA ILE A 152 0.36 5.48 20.42
C ILE A 152 0.01 5.52 18.93
N ILE A 153 -1.27 5.73 18.63
CA ILE A 153 -1.76 6.01 17.28
C ILE A 153 -1.72 7.53 17.07
N PHE A 154 -2.39 8.26 17.96
CA PHE A 154 -2.40 9.72 17.97
C PHE A 154 -2.06 10.29 19.35
N LYS A 155 -1.28 11.36 19.35
CA LYS A 155 -0.98 12.17 20.54
C LYS A 155 -1.19 13.62 20.18
N ASN A 156 -2.16 14.27 20.83
CA ASN A 156 -2.46 15.69 20.62
C ASN A 156 -2.63 16.03 19.12
N PHE A 157 -3.21 15.11 18.35
CA PHE A 157 -3.26 15.19 16.90
C PHE A 157 -4.32 16.19 16.43
N LYS A 158 -3.98 16.98 15.41
CA LYS A 158 -4.88 17.96 14.79
C LYS A 158 -4.94 17.73 13.28
N GLY A 159 -6.15 17.64 12.73
CA GLY A 159 -6.39 17.48 11.29
C GLY A 159 -7.25 16.26 10.98
N TYR A 160 -7.34 15.93 9.68
CA TYR A 160 -8.17 14.83 9.18
C TYR A 160 -7.57 13.45 9.48
N GLY A 161 -6.24 13.28 9.53
CA GLY A 161 -5.60 12.07 10.06
C GLY A 161 -5.81 10.77 9.30
N TRP A 162 -6.48 10.78 8.14
CA TRP A 162 -6.85 9.58 7.39
C TRP A 162 -5.64 8.74 6.99
N GLY A 163 -4.63 9.36 6.38
CA GLY A 163 -3.41 8.65 5.98
C GLY A 163 -2.53 8.27 7.17
N GLU A 164 -2.49 9.12 8.19
CA GLU A 164 -1.76 8.85 9.43
C GLU A 164 -2.35 7.65 10.21
N ALA A 165 -3.67 7.48 10.24
CA ALA A 165 -4.33 6.36 10.90
C ALA A 165 -3.98 5.03 10.21
N VAL A 166 -4.08 4.99 8.88
CA VAL A 166 -3.72 3.82 8.06
C VAL A 166 -2.23 3.49 8.16
N GLN A 167 -1.36 4.51 8.17
CA GLN A 167 0.07 4.33 8.42
C GLN A 167 0.30 3.61 9.75
N ARG A 168 -0.32 4.06 10.84
CA ARG A 168 -0.14 3.44 12.16
C ARG A 168 -0.71 2.04 12.22
N LEU A 169 -1.86 1.80 11.59
CA LEU A 169 -2.44 0.46 11.50
C LEU A 169 -1.45 -0.53 10.90
N ALA A 170 -0.85 -0.20 9.75
CA ALA A 170 0.12 -1.06 9.09
C ALA A 170 1.43 -1.19 9.85
N GLU A 171 1.95 -0.11 10.46
CA GLU A 171 3.18 -0.16 11.28
C GLU A 171 3.01 -1.08 12.49
N ILE A 172 1.93 -0.90 13.24
CA ILE A 172 1.62 -1.70 14.44
C ILE A 172 1.46 -3.17 14.07
N LEU A 173 0.67 -3.46 13.04
CA LEU A 173 0.43 -4.84 12.62
C LEU A 173 1.70 -5.51 12.09
N ASN A 174 2.50 -4.83 11.27
CA ASN A 174 3.76 -5.39 10.79
C ASN A 174 4.76 -5.66 11.92
N GLU A 175 4.83 -4.79 12.93
CA GLU A 175 5.66 -5.03 14.12
C GLU A 175 5.17 -6.27 14.90
N GLU A 176 3.86 -6.44 15.05
CA GLU A 176 3.27 -7.58 15.76
C GLU A 176 3.39 -8.90 15.00
N LEU A 177 3.28 -8.87 13.66
CA LEU A 177 3.52 -10.02 12.80
C LEU A 177 4.99 -10.47 12.89
N GLU A 178 5.93 -9.53 12.89
CA GLU A 178 7.36 -9.80 13.08
C GLU A 178 7.64 -10.45 14.44
N LYS A 179 7.08 -9.92 15.53
CA LYS A 179 7.23 -10.50 16.89
C LYS A 179 6.77 -11.96 16.98
N GLN A 180 5.79 -12.35 16.16
CA GLN A 180 5.27 -13.72 16.10
C GLN A 180 5.92 -14.58 15.01
N ASN A 181 6.96 -14.08 14.33
CA ASN A 181 7.63 -14.74 13.20
C ASN A 181 6.68 -15.16 12.07
N ILE A 182 5.64 -14.35 11.81
CA ILE A 182 4.79 -14.52 10.64
C ILE A 182 5.55 -14.01 9.42
N GLU A 183 5.38 -14.62 8.25
CA GLU A 183 6.10 -14.22 7.02
C GLU A 183 5.37 -13.09 6.28
N GLU A 184 4.04 -13.09 6.34
CA GLU A 184 3.18 -12.11 5.70
C GLU A 184 3.36 -10.73 6.32
N ARG A 185 3.42 -9.70 5.48
CA ARG A 185 3.43 -8.29 5.85
C ARG A 185 2.30 -7.56 5.13
N ILE A 186 1.86 -6.48 5.75
CA ILE A 186 0.91 -5.53 5.18
C ILE A 186 1.67 -4.54 4.32
N TYR A 187 1.23 -4.43 3.07
CA TYR A 187 1.65 -3.41 2.12
C TYR A 187 0.45 -2.52 1.79
N LEU A 188 0.65 -1.21 1.84
CA LEU A 188 -0.39 -0.22 1.62
C LEU A 188 -0.52 0.11 0.13
N ILE A 189 -1.74 0.36 -0.33
CA ILE A 189 -2.11 0.64 -1.73
C ILE A 189 -3.10 1.81 -1.72
N SER A 190 -2.87 2.85 -2.51
CA SER A 190 -3.72 4.06 -2.55
C SER A 190 -3.90 4.71 -1.17
N GLY A 191 -4.71 5.76 -1.06
CA GLY A 191 -4.98 6.45 0.21
C GLY A 191 -6.30 7.21 0.20
N GLY A 192 -6.59 7.90 1.31
CA GLY A 192 -7.88 8.54 1.49
C GLY A 192 -9.02 7.52 1.49
N ASN A 193 -10.14 7.86 0.87
CA ASN A 193 -11.32 7.00 0.86
C ASN A 193 -11.20 5.83 -0.13
N ASP A 194 -10.20 5.84 -1.01
CA ASP A 194 -9.91 4.74 -1.93
C ASP A 194 -8.75 3.86 -1.42
N GLY A 195 -8.37 4.03 -0.15
CA GLY A 195 -7.27 3.29 0.47
C GLY A 195 -7.51 1.79 0.48
N SER A 196 -6.44 1.03 0.37
CA SER A 196 -6.46 -0.44 0.40
C SER A 196 -5.14 -0.96 0.95
N LEU A 197 -5.12 -2.24 1.32
CA LEU A 197 -3.90 -2.92 1.73
C LEU A 197 -3.93 -4.38 1.33
N ILE A 198 -2.75 -4.99 1.34
CA ILE A 198 -2.61 -6.40 0.98
C ILE A 198 -1.62 -7.12 1.89
N PHE A 199 -1.95 -8.36 2.26
CA PHE A 199 -1.05 -9.28 2.96
C PHE A 199 -0.25 -10.12 1.96
N LEU A 200 1.07 -9.89 1.92
CA LEU A 200 1.99 -10.64 1.05
C LEU A 200 3.21 -11.10 1.84
N ASP A 201 3.72 -12.29 1.52
CA ASP A 201 5.10 -12.63 1.89
C ASP A 201 6.09 -11.87 0.99
N ASN A 202 7.38 -12.05 1.25
CA ASN A 202 8.44 -11.32 0.57
C ASN A 202 8.53 -11.65 -0.95
N GLU A 203 8.26 -12.89 -1.35
CA GLU A 203 8.38 -13.28 -2.77
C GLU A 203 7.19 -12.75 -3.58
N LEU A 204 5.98 -12.86 -3.04
CA LEU A 204 4.80 -12.23 -3.61
C LEU A 204 4.95 -10.71 -3.69
N TYR A 205 5.43 -10.06 -2.62
CA TYR A 205 5.65 -8.61 -2.61
C TYR A 205 6.60 -8.17 -3.71
N LYS A 206 7.78 -8.78 -3.83
CA LYS A 206 8.75 -8.46 -4.89
C LYS A 206 8.14 -8.58 -6.28
N TYR A 207 7.32 -9.60 -6.49
CA TYR A 207 6.66 -9.81 -7.77
C TYR A 207 5.60 -8.73 -8.06
N PHE A 208 4.72 -8.45 -7.10
CA PHE A 208 3.73 -7.37 -7.22
C PHE A 208 4.40 -6.02 -7.45
N TYR A 209 5.40 -5.67 -6.64
CA TYR A 209 6.14 -4.40 -6.73
C TYR A 209 6.83 -4.20 -8.09
N LYS A 210 7.34 -5.29 -8.69
CA LYS A 210 7.94 -5.25 -10.02
C LYS A 210 6.89 -5.12 -11.13
N THR A 211 5.73 -5.73 -10.95
CA THR A 211 4.68 -5.84 -11.96
C THR A 211 3.87 -4.55 -12.07
N PHE A 212 3.33 -4.06 -10.95
CA PHE A 212 2.55 -2.83 -10.91
C PHE A 212 3.47 -1.61 -10.97
N THR A 213 3.15 -0.70 -11.88
CA THR A 213 4.03 0.42 -12.23
C THR A 213 3.56 1.75 -11.72
N ASP A 214 2.26 1.92 -11.49
CA ASP A 214 1.71 3.12 -10.87
C ASP A 214 2.05 3.14 -9.37
N PRO A 215 2.81 4.15 -8.88
CA PRO A 215 3.13 4.28 -7.47
C PRO A 215 1.92 4.42 -6.55
N GLU A 216 0.81 5.00 -7.01
CA GLU A 216 -0.38 5.18 -6.18
C GLU A 216 -1.14 3.86 -5.99
N TRP A 217 -1.12 2.98 -6.99
CA TRP A 217 -1.95 1.78 -7.04
C TRP A 217 -1.21 0.46 -6.84
N LYS A 218 0.12 0.49 -6.70
CA LYS A 218 0.92 -0.70 -6.37
C LYS A 218 1.06 -0.90 -4.85
N PRO A 219 1.32 -2.14 -4.39
CA PRO A 219 1.66 -2.38 -2.99
C PRO A 219 2.98 -1.73 -2.60
N LEU A 220 2.97 -0.98 -1.51
CA LEU A 220 4.14 -0.25 -0.99
C LEU A 220 4.40 -0.61 0.47
N GLU A 221 5.68 -0.67 0.83
CA GLU A 221 6.09 -0.60 2.23
C GLU A 221 5.62 0.75 2.82
N VAL A 222 5.26 0.76 4.10
CA VAL A 222 4.70 1.94 4.77
C VAL A 222 5.55 3.21 4.57
N LYS A 223 6.88 3.06 4.64
CA LYS A 223 7.82 4.18 4.44
C LYS A 223 7.80 4.77 3.03
N GLU A 224 7.61 3.95 1.99
CA GLU A 224 7.48 4.41 0.61
C GLU A 224 6.09 5.01 0.40
N TRP A 225 5.05 4.32 0.89
CA TRP A 225 3.66 4.75 0.80
C TRP A 225 3.44 6.15 1.38
N VAL A 226 3.97 6.42 2.59
CA VAL A 226 3.90 7.75 3.23
C VAL A 226 4.46 8.86 2.33
N LYS A 227 5.52 8.57 1.56
CA LYS A 227 6.11 9.55 0.64
C LYS A 227 5.24 9.77 -0.60
N VAL A 228 4.71 8.69 -1.17
CA VAL A 228 3.86 8.75 -2.36
C VAL A 228 2.56 9.51 -2.04
N MET A 229 1.94 9.20 -0.91
CA MET A 229 0.68 9.83 -0.47
C MET A 229 0.86 11.20 0.19
N GLY A 230 2.11 11.67 0.34
CA GLY A 230 2.38 12.98 0.95
C GLY A 230 1.98 13.08 2.43
N ILE A 231 1.97 11.95 3.16
CA ILE A 231 1.58 11.90 4.57
C ILE A 231 2.68 12.52 5.43
N LYS A 232 2.26 13.37 6.38
CA LYS A 232 3.20 14.07 7.24
C LYS A 232 3.65 13.15 8.36
N LYS A 233 4.96 13.16 8.65
CA LYS A 233 5.48 12.44 9.80
C LYS A 233 4.81 12.96 11.08
N MET A 234 4.14 12.06 11.79
CA MET A 234 3.55 12.38 13.09
C MET A 234 4.61 12.58 14.17
N LYS A 235 4.31 13.48 15.11
CA LYS A 235 5.07 13.63 16.35
C LYS A 235 4.40 12.78 17.42
N LEU A 236 5.05 11.69 17.81
CA LEU A 236 4.59 10.79 18.86
C LEU A 236 5.25 11.09 20.23
N GLU A 237 6.25 11.97 20.23
CA GLU A 237 7.02 12.45 21.40
C GLU A 237 6.45 13.75 22.00
#